data_AF-A0A1V6IG23-F1
#
_entry.id   AF-A0A1V6IG23-F1
#
_cell.length_a   1.000
_cell.length_b   1.000
_cell.length_c   1.000
_cell.angle_alpha   90.00
_cell.angle_beta   90.00
_cell.angle_gamma   90.00
#
_symmetry.space_group_name_H-M   'P 1'
#
loop_
_entity.id
_entity.type
_entity.pdbx_description
1 polymer ?
#
loop_
_entity_poly.entity_id
_entity_poly.type
_entity_poly.pdbx_seq_one_letter_code
_entity_poly.pdbx_strand_id
1 'polypeptide(L)'
;MRGVNFNMKVFELAKELDIENKKIIEVAQDLGYEVKSHMTKLDDEQAEGIKKSLELNTDTSQPESKPKQTSKKNIQPKEEPWKPDLNRMICLKNISSGRLIYKSKRKIGYKIVWENPGDTNNIELGEFIDLKNTDSRFIREPWIRVIEDDEIEILKYANIFKHYEEILGLNNVSDILRLDFNSFKKKFDKLPSGYKNSVVEQAAKMIKSGELDSIKIKNYIEESMEIELDILLQPEGKPVDNFINIK
;
A
#
# COMPACT_ATOMS: atom_id res chain seq x y z
N MET A 1 -27.75 8.92 5.90
CA MET A 1 -26.69 7.95 5.57
C MET A 1 -25.53 8.23 6.49
N ARG A 2 -24.87 7.23 7.08
CA ARG A 2 -23.67 7.47 7.91
C ARG A 2 -22.46 7.49 6.98
N GLY A 3 -21.72 8.59 6.95
CA GLY A 3 -20.47 8.69 6.21
C GLY A 3 -19.49 7.62 6.69
N VAL A 4 -18.74 7.05 5.74
CA VAL A 4 -17.58 6.23 6.06
C VAL A 4 -16.42 7.21 6.22
N ASN A 5 -16.00 7.49 7.45
CA ASN A 5 -14.86 8.38 7.71
C ASN A 5 -13.61 7.86 6.98
N PHE A 6 -13.21 8.50 5.89
CA PHE A 6 -12.04 8.15 5.10
C PHE A 6 -10.84 8.97 5.59
N ASN A 7 -10.18 8.49 6.64
CA ASN A 7 -8.91 9.04 7.11
C ASN A 7 -7.81 8.86 6.04
N MET A 8 -7.67 9.82 5.14
CA MET A 8 -6.69 9.85 4.05
C MET A 8 -5.46 10.65 4.47
N LYS A 9 -4.24 10.20 4.17
CA LYS A 9 -3.02 10.98 4.43
C LYS A 9 -2.79 12.01 3.33
N VAL A 10 -2.16 13.15 3.66
CA VAL A 10 -1.77 14.20 2.69
C VAL A 10 -1.03 13.65 1.45
N PHE A 11 -0.15 12.66 1.63
CA PHE A 11 0.53 11.96 0.53
C PHE A 11 -0.44 11.21 -0.40
N GLU A 12 -1.48 10.59 0.14
CA GLU A 12 -2.46 9.84 -0.63
C GLU A 12 -3.34 10.80 -1.45
N LEU A 13 -3.73 11.94 -0.88
CA LEU A 13 -4.40 13.04 -1.58
C LEU A 13 -3.53 13.65 -2.68
N ALA A 14 -2.25 13.88 -2.40
CA ALA A 14 -1.28 14.38 -3.38
C ALA A 14 -1.14 13.42 -4.59
N LYS A 15 -1.08 12.12 -4.32
CA LYS A 15 -1.04 11.06 -5.34
C LYS A 15 -2.36 10.91 -6.10
N GLU A 16 -3.51 11.16 -5.46
CA GLU A 16 -4.82 11.16 -6.11
C GLU A 16 -4.94 12.30 -7.14
N LEU A 17 -4.49 13.51 -6.77
CA LEU A 17 -4.61 14.72 -7.57
C LEU A 17 -3.45 14.95 -8.57
N ASP A 18 -2.41 14.10 -8.53
CA ASP A 18 -1.15 14.26 -9.28
C ASP A 18 -0.44 15.60 -8.99
N ILE A 19 -0.46 16.01 -7.72
CA ILE A 19 0.08 17.28 -7.21
C ILE A 19 1.21 16.99 -6.22
N GLU A 20 2.25 17.84 -6.17
CA GLU A 20 3.32 17.71 -5.17
C GLU A 20 2.78 17.81 -3.74
N ASN A 21 3.21 16.89 -2.85
CA ASN A 21 2.89 16.91 -1.40
C ASN A 21 3.02 18.31 -0.79
N LYS A 22 4.06 19.06 -1.18
CA LYS A 22 4.34 20.41 -0.70
C LYS A 22 3.20 21.39 -0.98
N LYS A 23 2.61 21.34 -2.17
CA LYS A 23 1.48 22.20 -2.57
C LYS A 23 0.20 21.82 -1.81
N ILE A 24 -0.02 20.53 -1.53
CA ILE A 24 -1.12 20.06 -0.68
C ILE A 24 -0.95 20.55 0.77
N ILE A 25 0.27 20.48 1.32
CA ILE A 25 0.59 20.99 2.67
C ILE A 25 0.36 22.51 2.74
N GLU A 26 0.82 23.27 1.74
CA GLU A 26 0.63 24.72 1.65
C GLU A 26 -0.86 25.09 1.64
N VAL A 27 -1.66 24.49 0.74
CA VAL A 27 -3.11 24.74 0.68
C VAL A 27 -3.82 24.33 1.98
N ALA A 28 -3.42 23.23 2.62
CA ALA A 28 -4.01 22.83 3.89
C ALA A 28 -3.70 23.81 5.03
N GLN A 29 -2.46 24.33 5.08
CA GLN A 29 -2.06 25.36 6.05
C GLN A 29 -2.75 26.70 5.79
N ASP A 30 -2.92 27.10 4.52
CA ASP A 30 -3.65 28.31 4.13
C ASP A 30 -5.15 28.24 4.50
N LEU A 31 -5.73 27.03 4.49
CA LEU A 31 -7.09 26.76 4.99
C LEU A 31 -7.17 26.66 6.54
N GLY A 32 -6.04 26.78 7.24
CA GLY A 32 -5.97 26.75 8.70
C GLY A 32 -5.91 25.34 9.33
N TYR A 33 -5.68 24.29 8.53
CA TYR A 33 -5.55 22.92 9.03
C TYR A 33 -4.15 22.65 9.60
N GLU A 34 -4.06 21.86 10.68
CA GLU A 34 -2.78 21.55 11.36
C GLU A 34 -1.96 20.47 10.63
N VAL A 35 -1.59 20.75 9.38
CA VAL A 35 -0.77 19.86 8.56
C VAL A 35 0.71 20.16 8.75
N LYS A 36 1.45 19.20 9.34
CA LYS A 36 2.88 19.31 9.65
C LYS A 36 3.77 18.49 8.70
N SER A 37 3.21 17.52 7.99
CA SER A 37 3.95 16.62 7.11
C SER A 37 3.01 15.99 6.08
N HIS A 38 3.59 15.42 5.02
CA HIS A 38 2.91 14.55 4.05
C HIS A 38 2.18 13.33 4.67
N MET A 39 2.43 13.03 5.95
CA MET A 39 1.81 11.94 6.69
C MET A 39 0.69 12.36 7.64
N THR A 40 0.38 13.67 7.74
CA THR A 40 -0.79 14.12 8.49
C THR A 40 -2.05 13.48 7.87
N LYS A 41 -2.86 12.84 8.72
CA LYS A 41 -4.20 12.37 8.35
C LYS A 41 -5.11 13.57 8.19
N LEU A 42 -5.88 13.56 7.12
CA LEU A 42 -6.97 14.46 6.84
C LEU A 42 -8.28 13.71 7.14
N ASP A 43 -9.23 14.40 7.75
CA ASP A 43 -10.62 13.95 7.76
C ASP A 43 -11.31 14.30 6.42
N ASP A 44 -12.54 13.81 6.24
CA ASP A 44 -13.31 14.00 4.99
C ASP A 44 -13.53 15.50 4.67
N GLU A 45 -13.79 16.33 5.69
CA GLU A 45 -14.03 17.78 5.52
C GLU A 45 -12.75 18.51 5.10
N GLN A 46 -11.61 18.17 5.69
CA GLN A 46 -10.29 18.70 5.31
C GLN A 46 -9.90 18.29 3.89
N ALA A 47 -10.11 17.02 3.53
CA ALA A 47 -9.81 16.51 2.21
C ALA A 47 -10.67 17.17 1.13
N GLU A 48 -11.98 17.30 1.34
CA GLU A 48 -12.88 18.02 0.43
C GLU A 48 -12.54 19.52 0.36
N GLY A 49 -12.23 20.16 1.49
CA GLY A 49 -11.83 21.57 1.55
C GLY A 49 -10.58 21.86 0.71
N ILE A 50 -9.56 21.00 0.80
CA ILE A 50 -8.34 21.09 -0.01
C ILE A 50 -8.63 20.87 -1.50
N LYS A 51 -9.41 19.83 -1.86
CA LYS A 51 -9.81 19.56 -3.26
C LYS A 51 -10.51 20.76 -3.88
N LYS A 52 -11.53 21.30 -3.19
CA LYS A 52 -12.30 22.47 -3.63
C LYS A 52 -11.44 23.73 -3.76
N SER A 53 -10.52 23.97 -2.84
CA SER A 53 -9.57 25.09 -2.93
C SER A 53 -8.65 24.96 -4.15
N LEU A 54 -8.18 23.76 -4.46
CA LEU A 54 -7.35 23.50 -5.64
C LEU A 54 -8.13 23.71 -6.95
N GLU A 55 -9.37 23.21 -7.04
CA GLU A 55 -10.26 23.43 -8.20
C GLU A 55 -10.51 24.92 -8.47
N LEU A 56 -10.84 25.69 -7.42
CA LEU A 56 -11.07 27.15 -7.50
C LEU A 56 -9.85 27.95 -7.96
N ASN A 57 -8.64 27.37 -7.88
CA ASN A 57 -7.38 27.99 -8.31
C ASN A 57 -6.87 27.48 -9.68
N THR A 58 -7.67 26.74 -10.46
CA THR A 58 -7.23 26.20 -11.77
C THR A 58 -7.28 27.19 -12.94
N ASP A 59 -7.99 28.32 -12.82
CA ASP A 59 -7.91 29.42 -13.79
C ASP A 59 -6.68 30.31 -13.54
N THR A 60 -5.46 29.81 -13.86
CA THR A 60 -4.33 30.56 -14.48
C THR A 60 -3.10 29.64 -14.71
N SER A 61 -2.94 29.21 -15.97
CA SER A 61 -1.67 29.07 -16.72
C SER A 61 -0.49 28.22 -16.20
N GLN A 62 -0.24 27.10 -16.91
CA GLN A 62 1.11 26.76 -17.41
C GLN A 62 1.53 27.78 -18.50
N PRO A 63 2.83 28.11 -18.71
CA PRO A 63 3.75 27.21 -19.43
C PRO A 63 5.24 27.24 -18.96
N GLU A 64 6.08 26.50 -19.70
CA GLU A 64 7.46 26.14 -19.37
C GLU A 64 8.54 27.25 -19.48
N SER A 65 9.72 26.91 -18.93
CA SER A 65 11.09 27.24 -19.40
C SER A 65 11.97 28.20 -18.57
N LYS A 66 13.26 27.86 -18.53
CA LYS A 66 14.39 28.46 -17.79
C LYS A 66 15.05 29.58 -18.63
N PRO A 67 15.70 30.61 -18.03
CA PRO A 67 17.03 30.39 -17.45
C PRO A 67 17.45 31.22 -16.20
N LYS A 68 18.53 30.75 -15.56
CA LYS A 68 19.45 31.40 -14.58
C LYS A 68 19.38 32.96 -14.60
N GLN A 69 19.22 33.68 -13.49
CA GLN A 69 20.18 33.92 -12.38
C GLN A 69 19.53 34.96 -11.40
N THR A 70 19.88 35.21 -10.12
CA THR A 70 20.98 34.78 -9.20
C THR A 70 20.52 34.88 -7.71
N SER A 71 21.23 34.21 -6.79
CA SER A 71 21.40 34.55 -5.35
C SER A 71 20.20 35.02 -4.51
N LYS A 72 19.63 34.09 -3.73
CA LYS A 72 19.85 34.00 -2.27
C LYS A 72 19.69 32.53 -1.86
N LYS A 73 20.71 31.94 -1.22
CA LYS A 73 20.56 30.63 -0.56
C LYS A 73 19.66 30.84 0.65
N ASN A 74 18.35 30.64 0.49
CA ASN A 74 17.52 30.33 1.64
C ASN A 74 17.90 28.91 2.06
N ILE A 75 18.72 28.79 3.10
CA ILE A 75 19.13 27.50 3.64
C ILE A 75 17.89 26.95 4.33
N GLN A 76 17.14 26.11 3.61
CA GLN A 76 16.11 25.29 4.22
C GLN A 76 16.73 24.60 5.44
N PRO A 77 16.06 24.59 6.62
CA PRO A 77 16.49 23.75 7.72
C PRO A 77 16.66 22.34 7.17
N LYS A 78 17.89 21.83 7.24
CA LYS A 78 18.16 20.45 6.85
C LYS A 78 17.51 19.60 7.92
N GLU A 79 16.29 19.14 7.65
CA GLU A 79 15.51 18.27 8.53
C GLU A 79 16.45 17.21 9.09
N GLU A 80 16.50 17.11 10.43
CA GLU A 80 17.38 16.11 11.04
C GLU A 80 16.95 14.73 10.54
N PRO A 81 17.89 13.88 10.11
CA PRO A 81 17.54 12.57 9.57
C PRO A 81 16.75 11.81 10.63
N TRP A 82 15.53 11.38 10.28
CA TRP A 82 14.61 10.68 11.17
C TRP A 82 15.30 9.48 11.81
N LYS A 83 15.43 9.52 13.14
CA LYS A 83 16.09 8.51 13.97
C LYS A 83 15.04 7.87 14.88
N PRO A 84 14.49 6.71 14.51
CA PRO A 84 13.53 6.01 15.34
C PRO A 84 14.23 5.25 16.47
N ASP A 85 13.48 4.98 17.55
CA ASP A 85 13.87 3.94 18.50
C ASP A 85 13.65 2.57 17.86
N LEU A 86 14.70 1.75 17.79
CA LEU A 86 14.61 0.40 17.25
C LEU A 86 13.84 -0.57 18.16
N ASN A 87 13.68 -0.23 19.44
CA ASN A 87 12.88 -1.02 20.40
C ASN A 87 11.39 -0.66 20.34
N ARG A 88 10.99 0.38 19.59
CA ARG A 88 9.58 0.70 19.36
C ARG A 88 8.89 -0.48 18.70
N MET A 89 7.74 -0.87 19.24
CA MET A 89 6.83 -1.79 18.58
C MET A 89 6.13 -1.09 17.41
N ILE A 90 6.07 -1.75 16.25
CA ILE A 90 5.30 -1.35 15.07
C ILE A 90 4.34 -2.48 14.69
N CYS A 91 3.18 -2.12 14.16
CA CYS A 91 2.16 -3.02 13.66
C CYS A 91 2.47 -3.43 12.20
N LEU A 92 2.52 -4.75 11.96
CA LEU A 92 2.60 -5.33 10.62
C LEU A 92 1.32 -6.09 10.28
N LYS A 93 0.70 -5.74 9.15
CA LYS A 93 -0.47 -6.43 8.59
C LYS A 93 -0.06 -7.39 7.49
N ASN A 94 -0.58 -8.61 7.50
CA ASN A 94 -0.53 -9.52 6.36
C ASN A 94 -1.39 -8.96 5.22
N ILE A 95 -0.75 -8.60 4.12
CA ILE A 95 -1.39 -8.14 2.89
C ILE A 95 -1.26 -9.15 1.75
N SER A 96 -0.66 -10.32 2.03
CA SER A 96 -0.70 -11.48 1.13
C SER A 96 -2.02 -12.24 1.24
N SER A 97 -2.27 -13.11 0.26
CA SER A 97 -3.45 -13.96 0.13
C SER A 97 -3.46 -15.23 0.99
N GLY A 98 -2.37 -15.52 1.71
CA GLY A 98 -2.16 -16.76 2.47
C GLY A 98 -1.50 -16.57 3.85
N ARG A 99 -1.17 -17.69 4.49
CA ARG A 99 -0.52 -17.74 5.81
C ARG A 99 0.94 -17.30 5.74
N LEU A 100 1.37 -16.40 6.63
CA LEU A 100 2.77 -15.99 6.75
C LEU A 100 3.40 -16.47 8.06
N ILE A 101 4.64 -16.93 7.99
CA ILE A 101 5.44 -17.33 9.15
C ILE A 101 6.80 -16.66 9.07
N TYR A 102 7.08 -15.75 10.00
CA TYR A 102 8.42 -15.24 10.23
C TYR A 102 9.09 -16.01 11.37
N LYS A 103 10.38 -16.30 11.24
CA LYS A 103 11.24 -16.86 12.29
C LYS A 103 12.50 -16.02 12.34
N SER A 104 12.83 -15.45 13.49
CA SER A 104 14.05 -14.66 13.61
C SER A 104 15.28 -15.52 13.39
N LYS A 105 16.25 -14.98 12.65
CA LYS A 105 17.60 -15.56 12.53
C LYS A 105 18.54 -15.06 13.62
N ARG A 106 18.09 -14.15 14.50
CA ARG A 106 18.91 -13.51 15.55
C ARG A 106 18.36 -13.76 16.96
N LYS A 107 17.04 -13.70 17.16
CA LYS A 107 16.38 -14.05 18.43
C LYS A 107 15.94 -15.51 18.42
N ILE A 108 16.68 -16.37 19.12
CA ILE A 108 16.39 -17.81 19.16
C ILE A 108 14.95 -18.09 19.62
N GLY A 109 14.22 -18.92 18.87
CA GLY A 109 12.82 -19.25 19.16
C GLY A 109 11.79 -18.15 18.82
N TYR A 110 12.19 -16.94 18.48
CA TYR A 110 11.25 -15.87 18.11
C TYR A 110 10.58 -16.19 16.77
N LYS A 111 9.23 -16.19 16.79
CA LYS A 111 8.39 -16.55 15.66
C LYS A 111 7.14 -15.67 15.66
N ILE A 112 6.83 -15.08 14.52
CA ILE A 112 5.54 -14.44 14.27
C ILE A 112 4.76 -15.30 13.27
N VAL A 113 3.45 -15.42 13.49
CA VAL A 113 2.53 -16.03 12.54
C VAL A 113 1.38 -15.07 12.28
N TRP A 114 1.05 -14.93 11.01
CA TRP A 114 -0.23 -14.39 10.54
C TRP A 114 -0.95 -15.58 9.91
N GLU A 115 -2.04 -16.02 10.54
CA GLU A 115 -2.76 -17.22 10.11
C GLU A 115 -3.55 -16.96 8.83
N ASN A 116 -4.11 -15.75 8.70
CA ASN A 116 -4.97 -15.33 7.60
C ASN A 116 -4.50 -14.02 6.95
N PRO A 117 -4.95 -13.72 5.71
CA PRO A 117 -4.89 -12.38 5.13
C PRO A 117 -5.57 -11.35 6.03
N GLY A 118 -4.98 -10.17 6.16
CA GLY A 118 -5.50 -9.07 6.97
C GLY A 118 -5.14 -9.14 8.46
N ASP A 119 -4.67 -10.28 8.98
CA ASP A 119 -4.16 -10.41 10.34
C ASP A 119 -3.07 -9.36 10.62
N THR A 120 -3.02 -8.85 11.84
CA THR A 120 -1.98 -7.92 12.32
C THR A 120 -1.14 -8.56 13.40
N ASN A 121 0.13 -8.15 13.51
CA ASN A 121 1.01 -8.55 14.59
C ASN A 121 2.07 -7.47 14.87
N ASN A 122 2.48 -7.33 16.13
CA ASN A 122 3.41 -6.29 16.55
C ASN A 122 4.84 -6.84 16.62
N ILE A 123 5.79 -6.10 16.05
CA ILE A 123 7.22 -6.44 15.98
C ILE A 123 8.04 -5.23 16.46
N GLU A 124 9.20 -5.45 17.06
CA GLU A 124 10.16 -4.35 17.28
C GLU A 124 10.65 -3.81 15.93
N LEU A 125 10.80 -2.50 15.77
CA LEU A 125 11.32 -1.91 14.53
C LEU A 125 12.70 -2.49 14.15
N GLY A 126 13.58 -2.74 15.12
CA GLY A 126 14.86 -3.42 14.90
C GLY A 126 14.69 -4.83 14.31
N GLU A 127 13.72 -5.60 14.79
CA GLU A 127 13.41 -6.93 14.27
C GLU A 127 12.75 -6.86 12.87
N PHE A 128 12.01 -5.79 12.55
CA PHE A 128 11.55 -5.53 11.18
C PHE A 128 12.71 -5.20 10.21
N ILE A 129 13.71 -4.43 10.67
CA ILE A 129 14.96 -4.23 9.93
C ILE A 129 15.71 -5.56 9.73
N ASP A 130 15.49 -6.54 10.59
CA ASP A 130 16.10 -7.87 10.46
C ASP A 130 15.35 -8.75 9.49
N LEU A 131 14.02 -8.81 9.60
CA LEU A 131 13.13 -9.44 8.62
C LEU A 131 13.42 -8.94 7.20
N LYS A 132 13.47 -7.62 6.97
CA LYS A 132 13.71 -7.07 5.62
C LYS A 132 15.10 -7.38 5.07
N ASN A 133 16.10 -7.57 5.93
CA ASN A 133 17.47 -7.93 5.52
C ASN A 133 17.64 -9.45 5.32
N THR A 134 17.01 -10.26 6.17
CA THR A 134 17.22 -11.72 6.22
C THR A 134 16.25 -12.51 5.34
N ASP A 135 15.04 -12.02 5.15
CA ASP A 135 13.94 -12.67 4.44
C ASP A 135 13.24 -11.66 3.51
N SER A 136 14.05 -10.94 2.74
CA SER A 136 13.67 -9.82 1.86
C SER A 136 12.53 -10.09 0.86
N ARG A 137 12.13 -11.36 0.66
CA ARG A 137 10.91 -11.71 -0.08
C ARG A 137 9.66 -11.06 0.49
N PHE A 138 9.50 -11.01 1.81
CA PHE A 138 8.38 -10.33 2.50
C PHE A 138 8.15 -8.87 2.09
N ILE A 139 9.20 -8.23 1.55
CA ILE A 139 9.27 -6.82 1.17
C ILE A 139 9.23 -6.67 -0.35
N ARG A 140 10.08 -7.42 -1.07
CA ARG A 140 10.18 -7.34 -2.54
C ARG A 140 8.90 -7.82 -3.22
N GLU A 141 8.27 -8.82 -2.64
CA GLU A 141 6.92 -9.26 -2.92
C GLU A 141 6.11 -8.82 -1.70
N PRO A 142 5.40 -7.67 -1.71
CA PRO A 142 4.89 -7.08 -0.48
C PRO A 142 3.82 -7.95 0.19
N TRP A 143 4.25 -8.77 1.15
CA TRP A 143 3.42 -9.70 1.90
C TRP A 143 2.98 -9.11 3.24
N ILE A 144 3.77 -8.18 3.77
CA ILE A 144 3.48 -7.42 4.99
C ILE A 144 3.44 -5.92 4.68
N ARG A 145 2.56 -5.17 5.35
CA ARG A 145 2.50 -3.70 5.34
C ARG A 145 2.65 -3.15 6.75
N VAL A 146 3.37 -2.04 6.90
CA VAL A 146 3.49 -1.30 8.16
C VAL A 146 2.22 -0.48 8.36
N ILE A 147 1.47 -0.71 9.44
CA ILE A 147 0.23 0.01 9.77
C ILE A 147 0.51 0.98 10.90
N GLU A 148 1.23 2.05 10.56
CA GLU A 148 1.63 3.12 11.48
C GLU A 148 1.34 4.49 10.88
N ASP A 149 1.27 5.51 11.72
CA ASP A 149 1.04 6.88 11.27
C ASP A 149 2.23 7.40 10.47
N ASP A 150 3.46 7.04 10.87
CA ASP A 150 4.74 7.30 10.23
C ASP A 150 5.24 6.13 9.34
N GLU A 151 4.31 5.40 8.70
CA GLU A 151 4.61 4.32 7.74
C GLU A 151 5.66 4.71 6.70
N ILE A 152 5.55 5.87 6.06
CA ILE A 152 6.46 6.28 4.98
C ILE A 152 7.86 6.56 5.52
N GLU A 153 8.00 7.15 6.71
CA GLU A 153 9.29 7.35 7.38
C GLU A 153 9.94 6.02 7.72
N ILE A 154 9.19 5.06 8.27
CA ILE A 154 9.66 3.67 8.52
C ILE A 154 10.14 3.01 7.22
N LEU A 155 9.35 3.09 6.14
CA LEU A 155 9.68 2.50 4.84
C LEU A 155 10.89 3.18 4.16
N LYS A 156 11.06 4.50 4.32
CA LYS A 156 12.22 5.26 3.84
C LYS A 156 13.48 4.88 4.63
N TYR A 157 13.39 4.83 5.96
CA TYR A 157 14.49 4.46 6.85
C TYR A 157 14.98 3.02 6.61
N ALA A 158 14.06 2.07 6.43
CA ALA A 158 14.40 0.70 6.08
C ALA A 158 14.96 0.55 4.65
N ASN A 159 14.90 1.62 3.83
CA ASN A 159 15.26 1.69 2.41
C ASN A 159 14.46 0.72 1.53
N ILE A 160 13.14 0.69 1.74
CA ILE A 160 12.20 -0.23 1.06
C ILE A 160 10.98 0.48 0.44
N PHE A 161 10.83 1.80 0.63
CA PHE A 161 9.70 2.61 0.15
C PHE A 161 9.25 2.30 -1.29
N LYS A 162 10.19 2.11 -2.23
CA LYS A 162 9.88 1.79 -3.63
C LYS A 162 9.10 0.48 -3.85
N HIS A 163 9.18 -0.48 -2.93
CA HIS A 163 8.37 -1.70 -3.00
C HIS A 163 6.92 -1.46 -2.57
N TYR A 164 6.63 -0.34 -1.91
CA TYR A 164 5.34 -0.01 -1.30
C TYR A 164 4.63 1.16 -1.96
N GLU A 165 5.35 2.04 -2.68
CA GLU A 165 4.81 3.31 -3.17
C GLU A 165 3.53 3.19 -4.03
N GLU A 166 3.35 2.06 -4.74
CA GLU A 166 2.16 1.78 -5.54
C GLU A 166 1.01 1.07 -4.79
N ILE A 167 1.24 0.60 -3.56
CA ILE A 167 0.21 0.00 -2.67
C ILE A 167 -0.16 0.88 -1.45
N LEU A 168 0.53 2.00 -1.24
CA LEU A 168 0.07 3.05 -0.31
C LEU A 168 -1.33 3.53 -0.72
N GLY A 169 -2.22 3.74 0.25
CA GLY A 169 -3.65 3.98 0.03
C GLY A 169 -4.53 2.74 -0.24
N LEU A 170 -3.97 1.52 -0.33
CA LEU A 170 -4.75 0.27 -0.38
C LEU A 170 -4.76 -0.39 1.00
N ASN A 171 -5.88 -0.30 1.72
CA ASN A 171 -6.00 -0.89 3.06
C ASN A 171 -6.05 -2.42 2.99
N ASN A 172 -6.72 -2.96 1.98
CA ASN A 172 -6.84 -4.39 1.70
C ASN A 172 -6.69 -4.65 0.19
N VAL A 173 -6.30 -5.89 -0.15
CA VAL A 173 -6.24 -6.37 -1.53
C VAL A 173 -7.60 -6.27 -2.24
N SER A 174 -8.71 -6.46 -1.52
CA SER A 174 -10.08 -6.34 -2.06
C SER A 174 -10.42 -4.94 -2.56
N ASP A 175 -9.74 -3.90 -2.07
CA ASP A 175 -10.15 -2.51 -2.31
C ASP A 175 -9.88 -2.10 -3.77
N ILE A 176 -8.85 -2.68 -4.41
CA ILE A 176 -8.57 -2.43 -5.83
C ILE A 176 -9.63 -3.08 -6.75
N LEU A 177 -10.18 -4.23 -6.34
CA LEU A 177 -11.17 -4.98 -7.12
C LEU A 177 -12.57 -4.35 -7.09
N ARG A 178 -12.80 -3.37 -6.22
CA ARG A 178 -14.04 -2.59 -6.10
C ARG A 178 -14.02 -1.28 -6.88
N LEU A 179 -12.93 -0.99 -7.59
CA LEU A 179 -12.80 0.19 -8.45
C LEU A 179 -13.52 -0.02 -9.79
N ASP A 180 -13.83 1.07 -10.49
CA ASP A 180 -14.21 0.98 -11.89
C ASP A 180 -13.07 0.37 -12.74
N PHE A 181 -13.40 -0.18 -13.90
CA PHE A 181 -12.44 -0.89 -14.74
C PHE A 181 -11.19 -0.07 -15.13
N ASN A 182 -11.35 1.23 -15.41
CA ASN A 182 -10.23 2.07 -15.84
C ASN A 182 -9.30 2.38 -14.66
N SER A 183 -9.87 2.70 -13.49
CA SER A 183 -9.12 2.90 -12.25
C SER A 183 -8.44 1.62 -11.76
N PHE A 184 -9.15 0.48 -11.85
CA PHE A 184 -8.58 -0.85 -11.58
C PHE A 184 -7.37 -1.08 -12.47
N LYS A 185 -7.50 -1.01 -13.80
CA LYS A 185 -6.41 -1.22 -14.75
C LYS A 185 -5.21 -0.32 -14.44
N LYS A 186 -5.43 1.00 -14.35
CA LYS A 186 -4.36 2.00 -14.09
C LYS A 186 -3.58 1.68 -12.81
N LYS A 187 -4.26 1.25 -11.73
CA LYS A 187 -3.58 0.84 -10.49
C LYS A 187 -2.94 -0.54 -10.61
N PHE A 188 -3.64 -1.52 -11.17
CA PHE A 188 -3.19 -2.90 -11.29
C PHE A 188 -1.87 -2.99 -12.05
N ASP A 189 -1.76 -2.32 -13.20
CA ASP A 189 -0.56 -2.35 -14.05
C ASP A 189 0.71 -1.97 -13.29
N LYS A 190 0.61 -1.00 -12.37
CA LYS A 190 1.67 -0.47 -11.52
C LYS A 190 2.03 -1.33 -10.31
N LEU A 191 1.19 -2.31 -9.94
CA LEU A 191 1.42 -3.13 -8.76
C LEU A 191 2.70 -3.99 -8.90
N PRO A 192 3.48 -4.17 -7.81
CA PRO A 192 4.50 -5.20 -7.74
C PRO A 192 3.94 -6.59 -8.05
N SER A 193 4.68 -7.44 -8.76
CA SER A 193 4.21 -8.77 -9.21
C SER A 193 3.69 -9.66 -8.07
N GLY A 194 4.38 -9.72 -6.93
CA GLY A 194 3.90 -10.46 -5.75
C GLY A 194 2.57 -9.94 -5.19
N TYR A 195 2.28 -8.65 -5.34
CA TYR A 195 1.00 -8.07 -4.96
C TYR A 195 -0.08 -8.31 -6.03
N LYS A 196 0.26 -8.31 -7.33
CA LYS A 196 -0.64 -8.77 -8.41
C LYS A 196 -1.14 -10.19 -8.16
N ASN A 197 -0.26 -11.11 -7.74
CA ASN A 197 -0.66 -12.47 -7.37
C ASN A 197 -1.68 -12.50 -6.22
N SER A 198 -1.49 -11.66 -5.20
CA SER A 198 -2.46 -11.53 -4.11
C SER A 198 -3.82 -11.00 -4.61
N VAL A 199 -3.81 -10.04 -5.55
CA VAL A 199 -5.02 -9.52 -6.21
C VAL A 199 -5.70 -10.60 -7.07
N VAL A 200 -4.95 -11.40 -7.83
CA VAL A 200 -5.44 -12.56 -8.59
C VAL A 200 -6.19 -13.55 -7.68
N GLU A 201 -5.54 -13.99 -6.60
CA GLU A 201 -6.13 -14.96 -5.67
C GLU A 201 -7.36 -14.39 -4.94
N GLN A 202 -7.37 -13.08 -4.65
CA GLN A 202 -8.54 -12.42 -4.07
C GLN A 202 -9.68 -12.24 -5.10
N ALA A 203 -9.36 -11.93 -6.36
CA ALA A 203 -10.34 -11.85 -7.44
C ALA A 203 -11.01 -13.20 -7.67
N ALA A 204 -10.23 -14.28 -7.69
CA ALA A 204 -10.72 -15.65 -7.75
C ALA A 204 -11.72 -15.93 -6.60
N LYS A 205 -11.32 -15.66 -5.34
CA LYS A 205 -12.20 -15.84 -4.16
C LYS A 205 -13.50 -15.02 -4.28
N MET A 206 -13.42 -13.77 -4.72
CA MET A 206 -14.59 -12.87 -4.86
C MET A 206 -15.51 -13.23 -6.03
N ILE A 207 -14.98 -13.73 -7.15
CA ILE A 207 -15.80 -14.26 -8.26
C ILE A 207 -16.58 -15.48 -7.78
N LYS A 208 -15.93 -16.37 -7.03
CA LYS A 208 -16.56 -17.58 -6.47
C LYS A 208 -17.60 -17.29 -5.38
N SER A 209 -17.46 -16.21 -4.60
CA SER A 209 -18.49 -15.76 -3.65
C SER A 209 -19.60 -14.92 -4.29
N GLY A 210 -19.42 -14.46 -5.53
CA GLY A 210 -20.33 -13.52 -6.21
C GLY A 210 -20.16 -12.06 -5.79
N GLU A 211 -19.10 -11.72 -5.04
CA GLU A 211 -18.74 -10.35 -4.67
C GLU A 211 -18.06 -9.56 -5.79
N LEU A 212 -17.53 -10.25 -6.82
CA LEU A 212 -16.95 -9.64 -8.02
C LEU A 212 -17.66 -10.17 -9.26
N ASP A 213 -18.54 -9.34 -9.83
CA ASP A 213 -19.36 -9.61 -11.03
C ASP A 213 -18.76 -9.02 -12.32
N SER A 214 -17.70 -8.21 -12.21
CA SER A 214 -17.09 -7.49 -13.32
C SER A 214 -16.27 -8.40 -14.23
N ILE A 215 -16.91 -8.90 -15.30
CA ILE A 215 -16.27 -9.67 -16.38
C ILE A 215 -15.06 -8.92 -16.97
N LYS A 216 -15.12 -7.58 -17.08
CA LYS A 216 -13.99 -6.78 -17.58
C LYS A 216 -12.75 -6.90 -16.69
N ILE A 217 -12.93 -6.91 -15.37
CA ILE A 217 -11.83 -7.09 -14.40
C ILE A 217 -11.30 -8.52 -14.48
N LYS A 218 -12.18 -9.53 -14.56
CA LYS A 218 -11.79 -10.95 -14.75
C LYS A 218 -10.88 -11.09 -15.98
N ASN A 219 -11.38 -10.74 -17.16
CA ASN A 219 -10.65 -10.93 -18.43
C ASN A 219 -9.31 -10.19 -18.42
N TYR A 220 -9.25 -8.97 -17.87
CA TYR A 220 -7.98 -8.23 -17.81
C TYR A 220 -6.95 -8.87 -16.89
N ILE A 221 -7.38 -9.47 -15.77
CA ILE A 221 -6.47 -10.24 -14.90
C ILE A 221 -5.96 -11.48 -15.63
N GLU A 222 -6.83 -12.21 -16.33
CA GLU A 222 -6.47 -13.41 -17.11
C GLU A 222 -5.48 -13.09 -18.24
N GLU A 223 -5.76 -12.06 -19.03
CA GLU A 223 -4.88 -11.56 -20.10
C GLU A 223 -3.54 -11.04 -19.59
N SER A 224 -3.52 -10.25 -18.50
CA SER A 224 -2.31 -9.60 -18.00
C SER A 224 -1.39 -10.48 -17.16
N MET A 225 -1.91 -11.62 -16.66
CA MET A 225 -1.16 -12.59 -15.85
C MET A 225 -0.94 -13.93 -16.57
N GLU A 226 -1.49 -14.11 -17.78
CA GLU A 226 -1.44 -15.35 -18.57
C GLU A 226 -2.00 -16.57 -17.81
N ILE A 227 -3.19 -16.41 -17.21
CA ILE A 227 -3.88 -17.42 -16.39
C ILE A 227 -5.36 -17.56 -16.75
N GLU A 228 -5.98 -18.64 -16.31
CA GLU A 228 -7.44 -18.76 -16.17
C GLU A 228 -7.80 -18.69 -14.68
N LEU A 229 -8.59 -17.71 -14.26
CA LEU A 229 -9.01 -17.55 -12.87
C LEU A 229 -9.85 -18.74 -12.40
N ASP A 230 -10.62 -19.35 -13.31
CA ASP A 230 -11.49 -20.50 -13.03
C ASP A 230 -10.71 -21.76 -12.60
N ILE A 231 -9.43 -21.90 -12.99
CA ILE A 231 -8.54 -22.97 -12.52
C ILE A 231 -8.28 -22.81 -11.01
N LEU A 232 -8.07 -21.58 -10.53
CA LEU A 232 -7.87 -21.27 -9.12
C LEU A 232 -9.15 -21.44 -8.27
N LEU A 233 -10.32 -21.63 -8.91
CA LEU A 233 -11.60 -21.88 -8.23
C LEU A 233 -11.86 -23.36 -7.98
N GLN A 234 -11.13 -24.25 -8.64
CA GLN A 234 -11.28 -25.69 -8.45
C GLN A 234 -10.97 -26.02 -6.99
N PRO A 235 -11.83 -26.80 -6.30
CA PRO A 235 -11.46 -27.32 -4.99
C PRO A 235 -10.22 -28.19 -5.18
N GLU A 236 -9.17 -27.93 -4.40
CA GLU A 236 -7.99 -28.79 -4.26
C GLU A 236 -8.43 -30.24 -4.31
N GLY A 237 -7.87 -30.99 -5.26
CA GLY A 237 -8.34 -32.32 -5.59
C GLY A 237 -8.40 -33.18 -4.32
N LYS A 238 -9.46 -34.01 -4.20
CA LYS A 238 -9.58 -34.99 -3.12
C LYS A 238 -8.22 -35.69 -2.96
N PRO A 239 -7.73 -35.91 -1.72
CA PRO A 239 -6.46 -36.60 -1.53
C PRO A 239 -6.50 -37.89 -2.32
N VAL A 240 -5.54 -38.04 -3.24
CA VAL A 240 -5.37 -39.29 -3.97
C VAL A 240 -4.82 -40.28 -2.96
N ASP A 241 -5.73 -41.03 -2.34
CA ASP A 241 -5.43 -42.15 -1.47
C ASP A 241 -4.63 -43.19 -2.28
N ASN A 242 -3.31 -43.03 -2.29
CA ASN A 242 -2.37 -43.99 -2.82
C ASN A 242 -2.30 -45.21 -1.88
N PHE A 243 -3.40 -45.94 -1.79
CA PHE A 243 -3.40 -47.32 -1.32
C PHE A 243 -2.63 -48.18 -2.32
N ILE A 244 -1.31 -48.26 -2.13
CA ILE A 244 -0.51 -49.33 -2.72
C ILE A 244 -0.97 -50.63 -2.06
N ASN A 245 -1.87 -51.33 -2.75
CA ASN A 245 -2.42 -52.58 -2.30
C ASN A 245 -1.38 -53.69 -2.57
N ILE A 246 -0.53 -53.95 -1.58
CA ILE A 246 0.48 -55.02 -1.64
C ILE A 246 -0.26 -56.36 -1.44
N LYS A 247 -0.19 -57.22 -2.45
CA LYS A 247 -0.51 -58.66 -2.34
C LYS A 247 0.73 -59.44 -1.96
#